data_AF-A0A4Y2HGZ0-F1
#
_entry.id   AF-A0A4Y2HGZ0-F1
#
_cell.length_a   1.000
_cell.length_b   1.000
_cell.length_c   1.000
_cell.angle_alpha   90.00
_cell.angle_beta   90.00
_cell.angle_gamma   90.00
#
_symmetry.space_group_name_H-M   'P 1'
#
loop_
_entity.id
_entity.type
_entity.pdbx_description
1 polymer ?
#
loop_
_entity_poly.entity_id
_entity_poly.type
_entity_poly.pdbx_seq_one_letter_code
_entity_poly.pdbx_strand_id
1 'polypeptide(L)'
;MVKEVYLTILERIILYGVEIWYRNKIKMNMKLLQIQRFPLLSITKAYRTTSNEPLQILSDCTPIDLKAQMLLELDSKLRGVSHGSASSVVDFEL
;
A
#
# COMPACT_ATOMS: atom_id res chain seq x y z
N MET A 1 15.56 -12.96 5.07
CA MET A 1 14.58 -13.85 4.40
C MET A 1 13.15 -13.31 4.40
N VAL A 2 12.37 -13.33 5.50
CA VAL A 2 10.93 -12.95 5.45
C VAL A 2 10.72 -11.49 5.01
N LYS A 3 11.52 -10.56 5.54
CA LYS A 3 11.50 -9.14 5.14
C LYS A 3 11.83 -8.94 3.66
N GLU A 4 12.80 -9.70 3.13
CA GLU A 4 13.19 -9.62 1.71
C GLU A 4 12.07 -10.12 0.80
N VAL A 5 11.44 -11.25 1.13
CA VAL A 5 10.30 -11.77 0.38
C VAL A 5 9.15 -10.76 0.35
N TYR A 6 8.87 -10.10 1.48
CA TYR A 6 7.87 -9.04 1.54
C TYR A 6 8.21 -7.87 0.60
N LEU A 7 9.41 -7.31 0.70
CA LEU A 7 9.82 -6.13 -0.07
C LEU A 7 10.00 -6.42 -1.57
N THR A 8 10.46 -7.62 -1.93
CA THR A 8 10.78 -7.95 -3.33
C THR A 8 9.59 -8.50 -4.11
N ILE A 9 8.72 -9.27 -3.47
CA ILE A 9 7.64 -10.00 -4.15
C ILE A 9 6.29 -9.41 -3.77
N LEU A 10 5.93 -9.47 -2.48
CA LEU A 10 4.56 -9.15 -2.06
C LEU A 10 4.24 -7.68 -2.32
N GLU A 11 5.16 -6.78 -2.00
CA GLU A 11 5.01 -5.36 -2.26
C GLU A 11 4.79 -5.08 -3.75
N ARG A 12 5.56 -5.71 -4.64
CA ARG A 12 5.43 -5.55 -6.09
C ARG A 12 4.11 -6.08 -6.63
N ILE A 13 3.64 -7.21 -6.09
CA ILE A 13 2.34 -7.79 -6.47
C ILE A 13 1.20 -6.84 -6.06
N ILE A 14 1.24 -6.30 -4.84
CA ILE A 14 0.18 -5.41 -4.34
C ILE A 14 0.18 -4.08 -5.11
N LEU A 15 1.35 -3.51 -5.39
CA LEU A 15 1.47 -2.21 -6.07
C LEU A 15 1.37 -2.32 -7.60
N TYR A 16 1.20 -3.53 -8.13
CA TYR A 16 1.03 -3.71 -9.56
C TYR A 16 -0.23 -2.98 -10.06
N GLY A 17 -0.08 -2.19 -11.13
CA GLY A 17 -1.19 -1.47 -11.75
C GLY A 17 -1.83 -0.40 -10.86
N VAL A 18 -1.08 0.18 -9.91
CA VAL A 18 -1.59 1.17 -8.94
C VAL A 18 -2.37 2.32 -9.59
N GLU A 19 -1.95 2.78 -10.77
CA GLU A 19 -2.63 3.82 -11.56
C GLU A 19 -4.08 3.47 -11.93
N ILE A 20 -4.39 2.18 -12.09
CA ILE A 20 -5.68 1.71 -12.58
C ILE A 20 -6.69 1.60 -11.43
N TRP A 21 -6.24 1.11 -10.28
CA TRP A 21 -7.14 0.74 -9.18
C TRP A 21 -7.07 1.69 -7.97
N TYR A 22 -5.98 2.43 -7.75
CA TYR A 22 -5.82 3.25 -6.55
C TYR A 22 -6.57 4.58 -6.64
N ARG A 23 -7.35 4.92 -5.61
CA ARG A 23 -8.24 6.10 -5.60
C ARG A 23 -8.18 6.95 -4.32
N ASN A 24 -7.12 6.81 -3.51
CA ASN A 24 -6.94 7.48 -2.20
C ASN A 24 -8.23 7.59 -1.35
N LYS A 25 -9.02 6.50 -1.29
CA LYS A 25 -10.23 6.41 -0.46
C LYS A 25 -9.88 5.77 0.87
N ILE A 26 -10.48 6.24 1.97
CA ILE A 26 -10.24 5.73 3.32
C ILE A 26 -10.40 4.20 3.40
N LYS A 27 -11.50 3.65 2.86
CA LYS A 27 -11.75 2.18 2.84
C LYS A 27 -10.65 1.40 2.13
N MET A 28 -10.10 1.97 1.05
CA MET A 28 -9.04 1.34 0.25
C MET A 28 -7.70 1.38 0.99
N ASN A 29 -7.32 2.54 1.54
CA ASN A 29 -6.10 2.68 2.35
C ASN A 29 -6.14 1.72 3.55
N MET A 30 -7.29 1.60 4.22
CA MET A 30 -7.47 0.63 5.31
C MET A 30 -7.31 -0.82 4.87
N LYS A 31 -7.84 -1.20 3.70
CA LYS A 31 -7.62 -2.55 3.12
C LYS A 31 -6.14 -2.79 2.80
N LEU A 32 -5.45 -1.81 2.24
CA LEU A 32 -4.02 -1.93 1.94
C LEU A 32 -3.19 -2.15 3.22
N LEU A 33 -3.46 -1.38 4.27
CA LEU A 33 -2.83 -1.56 5.58
C LEU A 33 -3.15 -2.93 6.19
N GLN A 34 -4.37 -3.45 6.01
CA GLN A 34 -4.73 -4.81 6.45
C GLN A 34 -3.95 -5.90 5.69
N ILE A 35 -3.74 -5.75 4.39
CA ILE A 35 -2.94 -6.68 3.59
C ILE A 35 -1.47 -6.65 4.04
N GLN A 36 -0.90 -5.46 4.24
CA GLN A 36 0.46 -5.29 4.73
C GLN A 36 0.64 -5.84 6.15
N ARG A 37 -0.39 -5.86 6.98
CA ARG A 37 -0.28 -6.31 8.37
C ARG A 37 0.24 -7.74 8.51
N PHE A 38 -0.18 -8.66 7.64
CA PHE A 38 0.21 -10.08 7.70
C PHE A 38 1.72 -10.29 7.64
N PRO A 39 2.45 -9.82 6.60
CA PRO A 39 3.91 -9.97 6.54
C PRO A 39 4.62 -9.22 7.67
N LEU A 40 4.12 -8.06 8.09
CA LEU A 40 4.73 -7.25 9.16
C LEU A 40 4.72 -7.96 10.52
N LEU A 41 3.63 -8.65 10.86
CA LEU A 41 3.58 -9.50 12.04
C LEU A 41 4.60 -10.65 11.95
N SER A 42 4.76 -11.27 10.79
CA SER A 42 5.76 -12.33 10.58
C SER A 42 7.20 -11.82 10.67
N ILE A 43 7.48 -10.59 10.23
CA ILE A 43 8.81 -9.98 10.29
C ILE A 43 9.18 -9.60 11.73
N THR A 44 8.28 -8.90 12.42
CA THR A 44 8.54 -8.35 13.76
C THR A 44 8.34 -9.37 14.89
N LYS A 45 7.64 -10.48 14.62
CA LYS A 45 7.20 -11.47 15.63
C LYS A 45 6.39 -10.85 16.77
N ALA A 46 5.69 -9.76 16.50
CA ALA A 46 4.86 -9.05 17.48
C ALA A 46 3.52 -9.77 17.74
N TYR A 47 2.79 -9.33 18.77
CA TYR A 47 1.46 -9.84 19.08
C TYR A 47 0.45 -9.48 17.99
N ARG A 48 -0.55 -10.36 17.80
CA ARG A 48 -1.63 -10.14 16.83
C ARG A 48 -2.47 -8.89 17.13
N THR A 49 -2.44 -8.35 18.34
CA THR A 49 -3.16 -7.12 18.74
C THR A 49 -2.33 -5.84 18.64
N THR A 50 -1.04 -5.92 18.30
CA THR A 50 -0.17 -4.75 18.13
C THR A 50 -0.72 -3.83 17.03
N SER A 51 -0.75 -2.51 17.24
CA SER A 51 -1.20 -1.54 16.21
C SER A 51 -0.31 -1.58 14.96
N ASN A 52 -0.77 -0.99 13.84
CA ASN A 52 0.00 -1.00 12.59
C ASN A 52 1.23 -0.09 12.63
N GLU A 53 1.13 1.09 13.26
CA GLU A 53 2.23 2.07 13.35
C GLU A 53 3.54 1.45 13.89
N PRO A 54 3.53 0.78 15.08
CA PRO A 54 4.75 0.22 15.62
C PRO A 54 5.30 -0.92 14.78
N LEU A 55 4.43 -1.69 14.10
CA LEU A 55 4.87 -2.76 13.21
C LEU A 55 5.66 -2.20 12.01
N GLN A 56 5.20 -1.10 11.44
CA GLN A 56 5.86 -0.44 10.31
C GLN A 56 7.21 0.15 10.74
N ILE A 57 7.24 0.82 11.89
CA ILE A 57 8.47 1.42 12.45
C ILE A 57 9.48 0.33 12.78
N LEU A 58 9.09 -0.73 13.51
CA LEU A 58 9.99 -1.81 13.93
C LEU A 58 10.48 -2.68 12.77
N SER A 59 9.74 -2.72 11.66
CA SER A 59 10.14 -3.47 10.46
C SER A 59 10.90 -2.62 9.45
N ASP A 60 11.10 -1.32 9.69
CA ASP A 60 11.58 -0.31 8.73
C ASP A 60 10.83 -0.39 7.39
N CYS A 61 9.52 -0.64 7.42
CA CYS A 61 8.71 -0.76 6.22
C CYS A 61 7.78 0.44 6.10
N THR A 62 7.82 1.13 4.96
CA THR A 62 6.90 2.23 4.65
C THR A 62 5.46 1.73 4.56
N PRO A 63 4.46 2.46 5.08
CA PRO A 63 3.05 2.15 4.87
C PRO A 63 2.71 2.00 3.38
N ILE A 64 2.04 0.91 3.02
CA ILE A 64 1.82 0.54 1.61
C ILE A 64 0.82 1.47 0.89
N ASP A 65 -0.11 2.06 1.65
CA ASP A 65 -1.05 3.07 1.17
C ASP A 65 -0.32 4.38 0.78
N LEU A 66 0.61 4.84 1.61
CA LEU A 66 1.48 5.97 1.28
C LEU A 66 2.36 5.67 0.07
N LYS A 67 2.85 4.44 -0.04
CA LYS A 67 3.67 4.02 -1.19
C LYS A 67 2.86 3.98 -2.49
N ALA A 68 1.61 3.53 -2.42
CA ALA A 68 0.69 3.56 -3.55
C ALA A 68 0.40 4.99 -4.02
N GLN A 69 0.13 5.91 -3.07
CA GLN A 69 -0.03 7.32 -3.37
C GLN A 69 1.23 7.92 -4.03
N MET A 70 2.41 7.67 -3.45
CA MET A 70 3.67 8.18 -3.97
C MET A 70 3.96 7.69 -5.39
N LEU A 71 3.66 6.41 -5.70
CA LEU A 71 3.83 5.86 -7.04
C LEU A 71 2.89 6.51 -8.05
N LEU A 72 1.63 6.74 -7.67
CA LEU A 72 0.65 7.42 -8.52
C LEU A 72 1.07 8.88 -8.79
N GLU A 73 1.55 9.58 -7.77
CA GLU A 73 2.08 10.94 -7.92
C GLU A 73 3.33 10.98 -8.81
N LEU A 74 4.24 10.02 -8.65
CA LEU A 74 5.45 9.93 -9.47
C LEU A 74 5.12 9.67 -10.93
N ASP A 75 4.19 8.75 -11.20
CA ASP A 75 3.73 8.47 -12.55
C ASP A 75 3.07 9.69 -13.22
N SER A 76 2.21 10.40 -12.47
CA SER A 76 1.57 11.63 -12.97
C SER A 76 2.59 12.71 -13.34
N LYS A 77 3.66 12.85 -12.55
CA LYS A 77 4.75 13.80 -12.81
C LYS A 77 5.56 13.42 -14.04
N LEU A 78 5.84 12.13 -14.24
CA LEU A 78 6.55 11.64 -15.42
C LEU A 78 5.76 11.88 -16.71
N ARG A 79 4.43 11.73 -16.67
CA ARG A 79 3.56 11.95 -17.84
C ARG A 79 3.23 13.42 -18.08
N GLY A 80 3.49 14.31 -17.13
CA GLY A 80 3.11 15.72 -17.23
C GLY A 80 1.60 15.97 -17.18
N VAL A 81 0.82 15.00 -16.68
CA VAL A 81 -0.64 15.08 -16.58
C VAL A 81 -1.03 15.41 -15.14
N SER A 82 -1.54 16.62 -14.91
CA SER A 82 -2.18 17.00 -13.66
C SER A 82 -3.58 16.36 -13.58
N HIS A 83 -3.70 15.23 -12.88
CA HIS A 83 -5.00 14.65 -12.56
C HIS A 83 -5.71 15.54 -11.53
N GLY A 84 -6.49 16.51 -12.02
CA GLY A 84 -7.56 17.12 -11.23
C GLY A 84 -8.55 16.01 -10.86
N SER A 85 -8.71 15.79 -9.55
CA SER A 85 -9.71 14.97 -8.86
C SER A 85 -10.71 14.22 -9.77
N ALA A 86 -10.26 13.19 -10.49
CA ALA A 86 -11.14 12.34 -11.27
C ALA A 86 -11.66 11.23 -10.36
N SER A 87 -12.70 11.57 -9.60
CA SER A 87 -13.57 10.58 -8.97
C SER A 87 -14.33 9.82 -10.06
N SER A 88 -13.67 8.90 -10.76
CA SER A 88 -14.38 7.94 -11.60
C SER A 88 -14.86 6.78 -10.72
N VAL A 89 -16.16 6.60 -10.66
CA VAL A 89 -16.81 5.48 -9.99
C VAL A 89 -16.43 4.21 -10.77
N VAL A 90 -15.59 3.36 -10.19
CA VAL A 90 -15.50 1.95 -10.62
C VAL A 90 -15.64 1.15 -9.35
N ASP A 91 -16.90 0.88 -9.02
CA ASP A 91 -17.30 -0.03 -7.97
C ASP A 91 -16.93 -1.44 -8.40
N PHE A 92 -15.76 -1.91 -7.97
CA PHE A 92 -15.53 -3.33 -7.82
C PHE A 92 -16.15 -3.76 -6.47
N GLU A 93 -17.48 -3.75 -6.41
CA GLU A 93 -18.22 -4.58 -5.47
C GLU A 93 -18.31 -5.99 -6.07
N LEU A 94 -17.73 -6.95 -5.34
CA LEU A 94 -18.01 -8.38 -5.47
C LEU A 94 -18.82 -8.79 -4.24
#